data_AF-A0AAU4EBG3-F1
#
_entry.id   AF-A0AAU4EBG3-F1
#
_cell.length_a   1.000
_cell.length_b   1.000
_cell.length_c   1.000
_cell.angle_alpha   90.00
_cell.angle_beta   90.00
_cell.angle_gamma   90.00
#
_symmetry.space_group_name_H-M   'P 1'
#
loop_
_entity.id
_entity.type
_entity.pdbx_description
1 polymer ?
#
loop_
_entity_poly.entity_id
_entity_poly.type
_entity_poly.pdbx_seq_one_letter_code
_entity_poly.pdbx_strand_id
1 'polypeptide(L)'
;MADERGRIRRSLIRLINDDNLDLYLLGVVALAFTVLGATGISDVKTLSSVVLALLALLAFSQIRSRRLTEQIRRSHQADPTALFKTRFPAGLITRRADAFDILLIGHSMTRTVQGMRSDMRAILEAGGRIRVLVLDPTDEVLIETADRRISQTLAPGRLRQRIMTTLDDLTTLRSKTSGRLEVRVSSRISSAGFNCLDASGPRGMVCVQHYEYHPIGEAAPVFVLEPEHAPWYRHFAAEAERLWEAGTPWPLSPAQQLTRTRRPAFSESFGPELDRAIENAADLTITGTARNAFVNNNYTKLERLLKAGTAIRFVLIDPDSTAIDAAASRYYAERSPAGARERVRHTLRLLAELKSATDGDLTVRLVAHPIAVGVIAADSRPDHAGPLAAVFAEYYTYRSAGEPKFVLQPGAPGYRTFVDEAEALWNNATPHDLTGSALPD
;
A
#
# COMPACT_ATOMS: atom_id res chain seq x y z
N MET A 1 0.77 41.27 -56.14
CA MET A 1 -0.30 40.54 -56.87
C MET A 1 -0.23 39.01 -56.76
N ALA A 2 0.87 38.37 -56.32
CA ALA A 2 0.93 36.91 -56.17
C ALA A 2 0.36 36.35 -54.83
N ASP A 3 0.26 37.18 -53.78
CA ASP A 3 -0.16 36.74 -52.44
C ASP A 3 -1.70 36.66 -52.25
N GLU A 4 -2.47 37.32 -53.13
CA GLU A 4 -3.93 37.42 -53.01
C GLU A 4 -4.64 36.13 -53.49
N ARG A 5 -4.08 35.46 -54.52
CA ARG A 5 -4.60 34.17 -55.01
C ARG A 5 -4.43 33.02 -54.00
N GLY A 6 -3.44 33.11 -53.10
CA GLY A 6 -3.16 32.10 -52.08
C GLY A 6 -4.08 32.15 -50.86
N ARG A 7 -4.68 33.31 -50.57
CA ARG A 7 -5.71 33.47 -49.51
C ARG A 7 -7.08 32.98 -49.98
N ILE A 8 -7.46 33.33 -51.21
CA ILE A 8 -8.75 32.91 -51.79
C ILE A 8 -8.85 31.38 -51.87
N ARG A 9 -7.77 30.69 -52.26
CA ARG A 9 -7.77 29.22 -52.36
C ARG A 9 -7.85 28.51 -51.00
N ARG A 10 -7.25 29.09 -49.94
CA ARG A 10 -7.35 28.54 -48.57
C ARG A 10 -8.71 28.79 -47.92
N SER A 11 -9.35 29.92 -48.22
CA SER A 11 -10.72 30.19 -47.77
C SER A 11 -11.74 29.28 -48.47
N LEU A 12 -11.56 29.01 -49.78
CA LEU A 12 -12.39 28.06 -50.53
C LEU A 12 -12.27 26.61 -50.00
N ILE A 13 -11.07 26.16 -49.66
CA ILE A 13 -10.87 24.79 -49.13
C ILE A 13 -11.46 24.63 -47.72
N ARG A 14 -11.46 25.69 -46.89
CA ARG A 14 -12.19 25.66 -45.61
C ARG A 14 -13.71 25.66 -45.79
N LEU A 15 -14.22 26.38 -46.80
CA LEU A 15 -15.66 26.39 -47.10
C LEU A 15 -16.16 25.03 -47.64
N ILE A 16 -15.28 24.29 -48.33
CA ILE A 16 -15.62 22.99 -48.94
C ILE A 16 -15.65 21.84 -47.90
N ASN A 17 -14.99 22.00 -46.76
CA ASN A 17 -14.99 20.99 -45.68
C ASN A 17 -15.91 21.34 -44.50
N ASP A 18 -16.69 22.41 -44.62
CA ASP A 18 -17.64 22.83 -43.59
C ASP A 18 -18.97 22.09 -43.82
N ASP A 19 -19.54 21.50 -42.76
CA ASP A 19 -20.81 20.74 -42.79
C ASP A 19 -22.03 21.58 -43.26
N ASN A 20 -21.79 22.86 -43.56
CA ASN A 20 -22.76 23.85 -44.01
C ASN A 20 -22.67 24.17 -45.51
N LEU A 21 -21.93 23.40 -46.30
CA LEU A 21 -21.76 23.63 -47.75
C LEU A 21 -23.11 23.71 -48.48
N ASP A 22 -24.07 22.86 -48.09
CA ASP A 22 -25.44 22.86 -48.62
C ASP A 22 -26.14 24.21 -48.39
N LEU A 23 -25.91 24.86 -47.24
CA LEU A 23 -26.50 26.15 -46.89
C LEU A 23 -25.86 27.30 -47.67
N TYR A 24 -24.53 27.28 -47.84
CA TYR A 24 -23.82 28.28 -48.63
C TYR A 24 -24.19 28.19 -50.11
N LEU A 25 -24.29 26.97 -50.67
CA LEU A 25 -24.71 26.76 -52.05
C LEU A 25 -26.15 27.25 -52.26
N LEU A 26 -27.06 26.92 -51.35
CA LEU A 26 -28.44 27.39 -51.38
C LEU A 26 -28.51 28.93 -51.34
N GLY A 27 -27.72 29.58 -50.47
CA GLY A 27 -27.67 31.04 -50.36
C GLY A 27 -27.14 31.72 -51.62
N VAL A 28 -26.09 31.18 -52.23
CA VAL A 28 -25.52 31.72 -53.48
C VAL A 28 -26.49 31.55 -54.65
N VAL A 29 -27.14 30.38 -54.78
CA VAL A 29 -28.15 30.14 -55.82
C VAL A 29 -29.35 31.07 -55.64
N ALA A 30 -29.88 31.19 -54.41
CA ALA A 30 -30.98 32.09 -54.11
C ALA A 30 -30.64 33.56 -54.43
N LEU A 31 -29.44 34.02 -54.08
CA LEU A 31 -28.98 35.37 -54.38
C LEU A 31 -28.86 35.62 -55.89
N ALA A 32 -28.25 34.69 -56.64
CA ALA A 32 -28.12 34.79 -58.09
C ALA A 32 -29.48 34.90 -58.78
N PHE A 33 -30.44 34.05 -58.40
CA PHE A 33 -31.79 34.09 -58.97
C PHE A 33 -32.60 35.31 -58.54
N THR A 34 -32.34 35.88 -57.36
CA THR A 34 -32.93 37.16 -56.94
C THR A 34 -32.47 38.31 -57.84
N VAL A 35 -31.17 38.36 -58.18
CA VAL A 35 -30.60 39.37 -59.09
C VAL A 35 -31.12 39.20 -60.52
N LEU A 36 -31.21 37.95 -61.01
CA LEU A 36 -31.79 37.62 -62.33
C LEU A 36 -33.28 37.98 -62.43
N GLY A 37 -34.04 37.80 -61.35
CA GLY A 37 -35.43 38.24 -61.26
C GLY A 37 -35.57 39.77 -61.29
N ALA A 38 -34.75 40.47 -60.50
CA ALA A 38 -34.79 41.93 -60.40
C ALA A 38 -34.41 42.65 -61.71
N THR A 39 -33.54 42.05 -62.54
CA THR A 39 -33.16 42.59 -63.85
C THR A 39 -34.17 42.27 -64.97
N GLY A 40 -35.23 41.52 -64.66
CA GLY A 40 -36.30 41.19 -65.63
C GLY A 40 -35.91 40.16 -66.68
N ILE A 41 -34.76 39.48 -66.51
CA ILE A 41 -34.21 38.54 -67.51
C ILE A 41 -34.88 37.15 -67.42
N SER A 42 -35.46 36.79 -66.27
CA SER A 42 -36.08 35.48 -66.07
C SER A 42 -37.60 35.51 -66.14
N ASP A 43 -38.17 34.59 -66.92
CA ASP A 43 -39.61 34.30 -66.94
C ASP A 43 -40.09 33.77 -65.57
N VAL A 44 -41.36 34.05 -65.23
CA VAL A 44 -42.01 33.71 -63.96
C VAL A 44 -42.03 32.19 -63.73
N LYS A 45 -42.11 31.41 -64.81
CA LYS A 45 -42.05 29.94 -64.78
C LYS A 45 -40.70 29.42 -64.30
N THR A 46 -39.60 30.02 -64.75
CA THR A 46 -38.25 29.64 -64.32
C THR A 46 -38.03 29.95 -62.85
N LEU A 47 -38.51 31.12 -62.40
CA LEU A 47 -38.43 31.53 -60.99
C LEU A 47 -39.15 30.52 -60.09
N SER A 48 -40.36 30.10 -60.48
CA SER A 48 -41.18 29.15 -59.71
C SER A 48 -40.52 27.78 -59.57
N SER A 49 -39.92 27.25 -60.65
CA SER A 49 -39.20 25.97 -60.63
C SER A 49 -37.95 26.00 -59.74
N VAL A 50 -37.24 27.14 -59.74
CA VAL A 50 -36.05 27.32 -58.88
C VAL A 50 -36.43 27.42 -57.41
N VAL A 51 -37.48 28.19 -57.09
CA VAL A 51 -37.99 28.26 -55.72
C VAL A 51 -38.40 26.88 -55.21
N LEU A 52 -39.08 26.08 -56.03
CA LEU A 52 -39.46 24.71 -55.67
C LEU A 52 -38.23 23.81 -55.42
N ALA A 53 -37.19 23.91 -56.26
CA ALA A 53 -35.95 23.17 -56.07
C ALA A 53 -35.21 23.58 -54.79
N LEU A 54 -35.15 24.87 -54.48
CA LEU A 54 -34.55 25.37 -53.23
C LEU A 54 -35.34 24.92 -51.99
N LEU A 55 -36.68 24.93 -52.06
CA LEU A 55 -37.53 24.43 -50.98
C LEU A 55 -37.36 22.93 -50.76
N ALA A 56 -37.23 22.14 -51.83
CA ALA A 56 -36.96 20.70 -51.74
C ALA A 56 -35.58 20.43 -51.10
N LEU A 57 -34.56 21.21 -51.46
CA LEU A 57 -33.23 21.11 -50.86
C LEU A 57 -33.24 21.49 -49.37
N LEU A 58 -33.98 22.55 -49.00
CA LEU A 58 -34.19 22.94 -47.61
C LEU A 58 -34.91 21.85 -46.80
N ALA A 59 -35.96 21.24 -47.36
CA ALA A 59 -36.66 20.15 -46.69
C ALA A 59 -35.72 18.95 -46.45
N PHE A 60 -34.87 18.61 -47.43
CA PHE A 60 -33.90 17.54 -47.30
C PHE A 60 -32.82 17.84 -46.24
N SER A 61 -32.29 19.06 -46.21
CA SER A 61 -31.30 19.47 -45.21
C SER A 61 -31.89 19.48 -43.79
N GLN A 62 -33.15 19.90 -43.63
CA GLN A 62 -33.86 19.84 -42.36
C GLN A 62 -34.08 18.40 -41.87
N ILE A 63 -34.41 17.46 -42.76
CA ILE A 63 -34.54 16.03 -42.41
C ILE A 63 -33.20 15.47 -41.94
N ARG A 64 -32.10 15.78 -42.64
CA ARG A 64 -30.75 15.35 -42.25
C ARG A 64 -30.33 15.94 -40.90
N SER A 65 -30.60 17.23 -40.69
CA SER A 65 -30.33 17.92 -39.43
C SER A 65 -31.10 17.27 -38.27
N ARG A 66 -32.40 16.97 -38.44
CA ARG A 66 -33.20 16.26 -37.43
C ARG A 66 -32.61 14.89 -37.06
N ARG A 67 -32.12 14.12 -38.02
CA ARG A 67 -31.46 12.83 -37.76
C ARG A 67 -30.17 12.99 -36.94
N LEU A 68 -29.36 14.00 -37.24
CA LEU A 68 -28.16 14.31 -36.46
C LEU A 68 -28.51 14.77 -35.04
N THR A 69 -29.51 15.64 -34.88
CA THR A 69 -29.98 16.07 -33.56
C THR A 69 -30.58 14.90 -32.78
N GLU A 70 -31.30 13.98 -33.41
CA GLU A 70 -31.78 12.76 -32.74
C GLU A 70 -30.63 11.84 -32.34
N GLN A 71 -29.58 11.72 -33.15
CA GLN A 71 -28.40 10.93 -32.83
C GLN A 71 -27.62 11.53 -31.65
N ILE A 72 -27.43 12.86 -31.64
CA ILE A 72 -26.85 13.62 -30.53
C ILE A 72 -27.74 13.50 -29.28
N ARG A 73 -29.06 13.64 -29.44
CA ARG A 73 -29.99 13.51 -28.32
C ARG A 73 -29.97 12.10 -27.74
N ARG A 74 -29.88 11.05 -28.57
CA ARG A 74 -29.72 9.66 -28.11
C ARG A 74 -28.38 9.43 -27.41
N SER A 75 -27.28 10.01 -27.89
CA SER A 75 -25.99 9.93 -27.21
C SER A 75 -25.94 10.74 -25.90
N HIS A 76 -26.74 11.79 -25.77
CA HIS A 76 -26.88 12.60 -24.56
C HIS A 76 -28.02 12.15 -23.62
N GLN A 77 -28.94 11.30 -24.07
CA GLN A 77 -30.04 10.75 -23.26
C GLN A 77 -29.66 9.51 -22.46
N ALA A 78 -28.54 8.84 -22.78
CA ALA A 78 -27.95 7.89 -21.87
C ALA A 78 -27.38 8.67 -20.69
N ASP A 79 -28.04 8.62 -19.52
CA ASP A 79 -27.51 9.17 -18.28
C ASP A 79 -26.05 8.69 -18.12
N PRO A 80 -25.05 9.59 -18.19
CA PRO A 80 -23.64 9.22 -18.14
C PRO A 80 -23.27 8.49 -16.85
N THR A 81 -24.11 8.62 -15.81
CA THR A 81 -23.92 7.99 -14.50
C THR A 81 -24.64 6.65 -14.36
N ALA A 82 -25.52 6.26 -15.29
CA ALA A 82 -26.28 5.00 -15.22
C ALA A 82 -25.40 3.75 -15.20
N LEU A 83 -24.15 3.86 -15.66
CA LEU A 83 -23.14 2.80 -15.57
C LEU A 83 -22.73 2.51 -14.12
N PHE A 84 -22.65 3.55 -13.28
CA PHE A 84 -22.18 3.47 -11.90
C PHE A 84 -23.34 3.26 -10.93
N LYS A 85 -23.28 2.16 -10.20
CA LYS A 85 -24.32 1.73 -9.24
C LYS A 85 -23.73 1.68 -7.85
N THR A 86 -24.59 1.83 -6.84
CA THR A 86 -24.20 1.66 -5.43
C THR A 86 -24.28 0.21 -4.96
N ARG A 87 -24.80 -0.69 -5.81
CA ARG A 87 -25.00 -2.11 -5.51
C ARG A 87 -24.70 -2.96 -6.74
N PHE A 88 -24.35 -4.22 -6.49
CA PHE A 88 -24.23 -5.23 -7.54
C PHE A 88 -25.55 -5.39 -8.32
N PRO A 89 -25.49 -5.69 -9.63
CA PRO A 89 -26.69 -5.90 -10.43
C PRO A 89 -27.41 -7.17 -9.94
N ALA A 90 -28.75 -7.14 -9.90
CA ALA A 90 -29.57 -8.25 -9.37
C ALA A 90 -29.29 -9.59 -10.10
N GLY A 91 -28.99 -9.55 -11.39
CA GLY A 91 -28.66 -10.74 -12.20
C GLY A 91 -27.25 -11.30 -12.02
N LEU A 92 -26.38 -10.70 -11.19
CA LEU A 92 -25.00 -11.16 -11.01
C LEU A 92 -24.93 -12.60 -10.46
N ILE A 93 -25.87 -12.98 -9.60
CA ILE A 93 -25.89 -14.34 -9.02
C ILE A 93 -26.19 -15.36 -10.12
N THR A 94 -27.27 -15.15 -10.87
CA THR A 94 -27.66 -16.03 -11.99
C THR A 94 -26.56 -16.12 -13.04
N ARG A 95 -26.01 -14.99 -13.47
CA ARG A 95 -24.90 -14.97 -14.45
C ARG A 95 -23.65 -15.71 -13.96
N ARG A 96 -23.37 -15.70 -12.66
CA ARG A 96 -22.25 -16.46 -12.08
C ARG A 96 -22.49 -17.96 -12.11
N ALA A 97 -23.72 -18.41 -11.88
CA ALA A 97 -24.08 -19.82 -11.94
C ALA A 97 -24.03 -20.37 -13.38
N ASP A 98 -24.36 -19.53 -14.37
CA ASP A 98 -24.38 -19.90 -15.79
C ASP A 98 -23.01 -19.81 -16.49
N ALA A 99 -22.00 -19.21 -15.84
CA ALA A 99 -20.68 -18.97 -16.44
C ALA A 99 -19.78 -20.21 -16.41
N PHE A 100 -18.90 -20.33 -17.42
CA PHE A 100 -18.00 -21.48 -17.56
C PHE A 100 -16.53 -21.16 -17.24
N ASP A 101 -16.09 -19.91 -17.45
CA ASP A 101 -14.79 -19.38 -17.02
C ASP A 101 -14.99 -18.19 -16.09
N ILE A 102 -14.56 -18.34 -14.83
CA ILE A 102 -14.75 -17.32 -13.79
C ILE A 102 -13.40 -16.91 -13.21
N LEU A 103 -13.14 -15.60 -13.17
CA LEU A 103 -12.05 -15.00 -12.41
C LEU A 103 -12.62 -14.05 -11.34
N LEU A 104 -12.37 -14.39 -10.08
CA LEU A 104 -12.80 -13.65 -8.90
C LEU A 104 -11.59 -13.01 -8.22
N ILE A 105 -11.63 -11.70 -7.99
CA ILE A 105 -10.57 -10.97 -7.32
C ILE A 105 -11.17 -10.06 -6.25
N GLY A 106 -10.68 -10.17 -5.02
CA GLY A 106 -10.99 -9.19 -4.00
C GLY A 106 -10.32 -9.44 -2.66
N HIS A 107 -10.68 -8.68 -1.62
CA HIS A 107 -9.94 -8.74 -0.34
C HIS A 107 -9.97 -10.13 0.31
N SER A 108 -11.18 -10.63 0.61
CA SER A 108 -11.40 -11.95 1.24
C SER A 108 -12.28 -12.87 0.42
N MET A 109 -13.13 -12.32 -0.45
CA MET A 109 -14.12 -13.04 -1.26
C MET A 109 -15.06 -13.98 -0.48
N THR A 110 -15.12 -13.88 0.85
CA THR A 110 -15.87 -14.83 1.70
C THR A 110 -17.35 -14.92 1.33
N ARG A 111 -18.02 -13.77 1.16
CA ARG A 111 -19.44 -13.73 0.78
C ARG A 111 -19.68 -14.38 -0.60
N THR A 112 -18.79 -14.12 -1.55
CA THR A 112 -18.89 -14.62 -2.93
C THR A 112 -18.65 -16.12 -2.98
N VAL A 113 -17.56 -16.61 -2.39
CA VAL A 113 -17.20 -18.04 -2.38
C VAL A 113 -18.25 -18.86 -1.63
N GLN A 114 -18.70 -18.40 -0.46
CA GLN A 114 -19.72 -19.11 0.31
C GLN A 114 -21.07 -19.15 -0.42
N GLY A 115 -21.49 -18.01 -1.00
CA GLY A 115 -22.74 -17.93 -1.75
C GLY A 115 -22.75 -18.76 -3.04
N MET A 116 -21.58 -19.03 -3.62
CA MET A 116 -21.44 -19.81 -4.86
C MET A 116 -21.00 -21.26 -4.64
N ARG A 117 -21.01 -21.78 -3.41
CA ARG A 117 -20.39 -23.08 -3.12
C ARG A 117 -20.98 -24.24 -3.94
N SER A 118 -22.31 -24.25 -4.14
CA SER A 118 -22.99 -25.21 -5.01
C SER A 118 -22.62 -25.02 -6.48
N ASP A 119 -22.64 -23.76 -6.92
CA ASP A 119 -22.46 -23.40 -8.33
C ASP A 119 -21.02 -23.64 -8.77
N MET A 120 -20.04 -23.28 -7.94
CA MET A 120 -18.63 -23.56 -8.20
C MET A 120 -18.39 -25.07 -8.35
N ARG A 121 -19.04 -25.91 -7.54
CA ARG A 121 -18.95 -27.36 -7.69
C ARG A 121 -19.53 -27.79 -9.04
N ALA A 122 -20.73 -27.37 -9.37
CA ALA A 122 -21.40 -27.72 -10.63
C ALA A 122 -20.57 -27.29 -11.86
N ILE A 123 -20.03 -26.07 -11.84
CA ILE A 123 -19.16 -25.53 -12.90
C ILE A 123 -17.89 -26.38 -13.03
N LEU A 124 -17.24 -26.72 -11.91
CA LEU A 124 -16.02 -27.53 -11.92
C LEU A 124 -16.29 -28.97 -12.39
N GLU A 125 -17.41 -29.57 -12.00
CA GLU A 125 -17.85 -30.90 -12.46
C GLU A 125 -18.19 -30.90 -13.95
N ALA A 126 -18.73 -29.80 -14.47
CA ALA A 126 -18.94 -29.58 -15.90
C ALA A 126 -17.65 -29.30 -16.69
N GLY A 127 -16.48 -29.24 -16.03
CA GLY A 127 -15.18 -28.98 -16.66
C GLY A 127 -14.84 -27.49 -16.83
N GLY A 128 -15.62 -26.61 -16.20
CA GLY A 128 -15.36 -25.17 -16.17
C GLY A 128 -14.08 -24.79 -15.42
N ARG A 129 -13.69 -23.52 -15.56
CA ARG A 129 -12.51 -22.94 -14.94
C ARG A 129 -12.92 -21.89 -13.92
N ILE A 130 -12.34 -21.98 -12.72
CA ILE A 130 -12.54 -20.97 -11.68
C ILE A 130 -11.18 -20.56 -11.14
N ARG A 131 -10.92 -19.26 -11.12
CA ARG A 131 -9.72 -18.63 -10.59
C ARG A 131 -10.11 -17.67 -9.47
N VAL A 132 -9.47 -17.80 -8.33
CA VAL A 132 -9.74 -16.92 -7.17
C VAL A 132 -8.45 -16.29 -6.65
N LEU A 133 -8.41 -14.96 -6.61
CA LEU A 133 -7.33 -14.17 -6.03
C LEU A 133 -7.83 -13.42 -4.79
N VAL A 134 -7.21 -13.68 -3.64
CA VAL A 134 -7.47 -12.97 -2.38
C VAL A 134 -6.20 -12.32 -1.84
N LEU A 135 -6.31 -11.46 -0.82
CA LEU A 135 -5.11 -10.93 -0.16
C LEU A 135 -4.34 -12.04 0.55
N ASP A 136 -3.03 -11.87 0.66
CA ASP A 136 -2.16 -12.78 1.38
C ASP A 136 -2.37 -12.67 2.90
N PRO A 137 -2.92 -13.70 3.57
CA PRO A 137 -3.15 -13.66 5.00
C PRO A 137 -1.86 -13.84 5.82
N THR A 138 -0.70 -14.02 5.19
CA THR A 138 0.59 -14.16 5.88
C THR A 138 1.36 -12.84 6.02
N ASP A 139 0.97 -11.79 5.29
CA ASP A 139 1.56 -10.46 5.38
C ASP A 139 0.76 -9.57 6.34
N GLU A 140 1.27 -9.38 7.57
CA GLU A 140 0.59 -8.58 8.61
C GLU A 140 0.29 -7.16 8.17
N VAL A 141 1.25 -6.47 7.55
CA VAL A 141 1.05 -5.05 7.18
C VAL A 141 0.10 -4.92 6.01
N LEU A 142 0.10 -5.88 5.09
CA LEU A 142 -0.93 -5.93 4.05
C LEU A 142 -2.33 -6.03 4.67
N ILE A 143 -2.52 -6.93 5.64
CA ILE A 143 -3.81 -7.13 6.31
C ILE A 143 -4.22 -5.92 7.14
N GLU A 144 -3.30 -5.33 7.91
CA GLU A 144 -3.56 -4.10 8.66
C GLU A 144 -3.93 -2.93 7.73
N THR A 145 -3.20 -2.77 6.63
CA THR A 145 -3.48 -1.72 5.64
C THR A 145 -4.83 -1.94 4.95
N ALA A 146 -5.17 -3.18 4.65
CA ALA A 146 -6.45 -3.53 4.06
C ALA A 146 -7.62 -3.32 5.04
N ASP A 147 -7.48 -3.71 6.30
CA ASP A 147 -8.51 -3.53 7.32
C ASP A 147 -8.84 -2.04 7.54
N ARG A 148 -7.82 -1.18 7.56
CA ARG A 148 -7.99 0.29 7.67
C ARG A 148 -8.72 0.92 6.48
N ARG A 149 -8.83 0.24 5.34
CA ARG A 149 -9.55 0.76 4.16
C ARG A 149 -11.02 0.34 4.13
N ILE A 150 -11.42 -0.67 4.90
CA ILE A 150 -12.78 -1.22 4.90
C ILE A 150 -13.69 -0.39 5.82
N SER A 151 -14.93 -0.16 5.39
CA SER A 151 -16.01 0.58 6.07
C SER A 151 -16.15 0.37 7.56
N GLN A 152 -15.92 -0.86 7.98
CA GLN A 152 -16.04 -1.33 9.34
C GLN A 152 -14.74 -2.06 9.59
N THR A 153 -13.76 -1.39 10.21
CA THR A 153 -12.54 -2.04 10.67
C THR A 153 -12.94 -3.28 11.45
N LEU A 154 -12.64 -4.46 10.92
CA LEU A 154 -13.06 -5.72 11.56
C LEU A 154 -12.09 -6.09 12.69
N ALA A 155 -11.06 -5.27 12.90
CA ALA A 155 -9.78 -5.63 13.49
C ALA A 155 -9.00 -6.56 12.53
N PRO A 156 -7.68 -6.33 12.33
CA PRO A 156 -6.85 -7.09 11.38
C PRO A 156 -6.99 -8.62 11.48
N GLY A 157 -7.14 -9.13 12.72
CA GLY A 157 -7.34 -10.56 12.98
C GLY A 157 -8.61 -11.14 12.33
N ARG A 158 -9.71 -10.40 12.26
CA ARG A 158 -10.96 -10.90 11.65
C ARG A 158 -10.89 -10.91 10.13
N LEU A 159 -10.27 -9.91 9.50
CA LEU A 159 -10.05 -9.91 8.04
C LEU A 159 -9.17 -11.10 7.64
N ARG A 160 -8.08 -11.32 8.37
CA ARG A 160 -7.21 -12.49 8.20
C ARG A 160 -8.00 -13.79 8.31
N GLN A 161 -8.81 -13.93 9.36
CA GLN A 161 -9.60 -15.14 9.57
C GLN A 161 -10.57 -15.39 8.41
N ARG A 162 -11.22 -14.35 7.89
CA ARG A 162 -12.11 -14.45 6.72
C ARG A 162 -11.37 -14.92 5.47
N ILE A 163 -10.19 -14.38 5.20
CA ILE A 163 -9.33 -14.81 4.09
C ILE A 163 -8.93 -16.28 4.26
N MET A 164 -8.46 -16.67 5.44
CA MET A 164 -8.09 -18.05 5.75
C MET A 164 -9.26 -19.02 5.56
N THR A 165 -10.45 -18.68 6.07
CA THR A 165 -11.66 -19.49 5.86
C THR A 165 -12.00 -19.64 4.37
N THR A 166 -11.91 -18.57 3.58
CA THR A 166 -12.10 -18.65 2.11
C THR A 166 -11.08 -19.60 1.47
N LEU A 167 -9.80 -19.49 1.84
CA LEU A 167 -8.74 -20.33 1.29
C LEU A 167 -8.91 -21.80 1.67
N ASP A 168 -9.34 -22.09 2.88
CA ASP A 168 -9.64 -23.45 3.36
C ASP A 168 -10.85 -24.05 2.62
N ASP A 169 -11.92 -23.27 2.44
CA ASP A 169 -13.11 -23.67 1.67
C ASP A 169 -12.75 -23.99 0.22
N LEU A 170 -11.94 -23.15 -0.44
CA LEU A 170 -11.49 -23.36 -1.81
C LEU A 170 -10.54 -24.56 -1.93
N THR A 171 -9.65 -24.76 -0.96
CA THR A 171 -8.75 -25.93 -0.92
C THR A 171 -9.55 -27.22 -0.76
N THR A 172 -10.56 -27.20 0.11
CA THR A 172 -11.50 -28.31 0.31
C THR A 172 -12.35 -28.57 -0.93
N LEU A 173 -12.78 -27.53 -1.64
CA LEU A 173 -13.51 -27.70 -2.90
C LEU A 173 -12.61 -28.32 -3.96
N ARG A 174 -11.38 -27.82 -4.11
CA ARG A 174 -10.39 -28.35 -5.06
C ARG A 174 -10.08 -29.83 -4.84
N SER A 175 -10.06 -30.30 -3.59
CA SER A 175 -9.82 -31.73 -3.30
C SER A 175 -11.02 -32.63 -3.60
N LYS A 176 -12.23 -32.06 -3.75
CA LYS A 176 -13.48 -32.80 -3.98
C LYS A 176 -13.95 -32.78 -5.43
N THR A 177 -13.33 -31.98 -6.29
CA THR A 177 -13.71 -31.82 -7.70
C THR A 177 -12.51 -32.02 -8.61
N SER A 178 -12.70 -32.62 -9.79
CA SER A 178 -11.65 -32.79 -10.81
C SER A 178 -11.51 -31.59 -11.75
N GLY A 179 -12.26 -30.51 -11.54
CA GLY A 179 -12.27 -29.31 -12.38
C GLY A 179 -11.05 -28.39 -12.21
N ARG A 180 -11.00 -27.32 -13.00
CA ARG A 180 -9.88 -26.38 -13.03
C ARG A 180 -10.07 -25.24 -12.03
N LEU A 181 -9.88 -25.54 -10.75
CA LEU A 181 -9.86 -24.54 -9.67
C LEU A 181 -8.44 -24.10 -9.32
N GLU A 182 -8.10 -22.86 -9.62
CA GLU A 182 -6.83 -22.24 -9.26
C GLU A 182 -7.05 -21.17 -8.18
N VAL A 183 -6.20 -21.18 -7.15
CA VAL A 183 -6.25 -20.22 -6.05
C VAL A 183 -4.90 -19.54 -5.93
N ARG A 184 -4.91 -18.20 -5.88
CA ARG A 184 -3.72 -17.38 -5.67
C ARG A 184 -3.96 -16.38 -4.54
N VAL A 185 -2.87 -15.92 -3.94
CA VAL A 185 -2.86 -14.81 -2.97
C VAL A 185 -2.02 -13.65 -3.48
N SER A 186 -2.46 -12.43 -3.22
CA SER A 186 -1.80 -11.18 -3.63
C SER A 186 -1.07 -10.55 -2.45
N SER A 187 0.18 -10.10 -2.67
CA SER A 187 0.94 -9.26 -1.74
C SER A 187 0.65 -7.76 -1.89
N ARG A 188 -0.38 -7.40 -2.67
CA ARG A 188 -0.78 -6.01 -2.95
C ARG A 188 -2.29 -5.85 -2.86
N ILE A 189 -2.73 -4.74 -2.28
CA ILE A 189 -4.15 -4.33 -2.26
C ILE A 189 -4.50 -3.78 -3.64
N SER A 190 -5.44 -4.43 -4.34
CA SER A 190 -5.97 -3.90 -5.60
C SER A 190 -6.81 -2.65 -5.36
N SER A 191 -6.94 -1.78 -6.35
CA SER A 191 -7.83 -0.61 -6.32
C SER A 191 -9.32 -1.00 -6.39
N ALA A 192 -9.61 -2.18 -6.94
CA ALA A 192 -10.95 -2.69 -7.15
C ALA A 192 -11.02 -4.22 -6.98
N GLY A 193 -12.23 -4.72 -6.73
CA GLY A 193 -12.61 -6.12 -6.87
C GLY A 193 -13.18 -6.41 -8.25
N PHE A 194 -12.97 -7.64 -8.73
CA PHE A 194 -13.37 -8.07 -10.07
C PHE A 194 -14.17 -9.37 -10.00
N ASN A 195 -15.27 -9.42 -10.75
CA ASN A 195 -15.95 -10.66 -11.13
C ASN A 195 -15.98 -10.70 -12.66
N CYS A 196 -15.05 -11.45 -13.25
CA CYS A 196 -14.95 -11.66 -14.68
C CYS A 196 -15.61 -13.00 -15.01
N LEU A 197 -16.68 -12.97 -15.80
CA LEU A 197 -17.44 -14.15 -16.23
C LEU A 197 -17.32 -14.27 -17.74
N ASP A 198 -16.83 -15.41 -18.22
CA ASP A 198 -16.62 -15.72 -19.64
C ASP A 198 -15.96 -14.57 -20.42
N ALA A 199 -14.97 -13.92 -19.80
CA ALA A 199 -14.47 -12.61 -20.26
C ALA A 199 -13.80 -12.64 -21.65
N SER A 200 -13.44 -13.83 -22.14
CA SER A 200 -12.91 -14.05 -23.49
C SER A 200 -14.00 -14.25 -24.55
N GLY A 201 -15.25 -14.48 -24.15
CA GLY A 201 -16.37 -14.81 -25.02
C GLY A 201 -17.29 -13.64 -25.38
N PRO A 202 -18.21 -13.84 -26.35
CA PRO A 202 -19.15 -12.81 -26.79
C PRO A 202 -20.22 -12.45 -25.75
N ARG A 203 -20.42 -13.31 -24.74
CA ARG A 203 -21.32 -13.08 -23.59
C ARG A 203 -20.56 -12.70 -22.32
N GLY A 204 -19.29 -12.32 -22.47
CA GLY A 204 -18.44 -11.99 -21.34
C GLY A 204 -18.96 -10.81 -20.53
N MET A 205 -18.67 -10.80 -19.24
CA MET A 205 -19.07 -9.74 -18.33
C MET A 205 -17.94 -9.48 -17.33
N VAL A 206 -17.61 -8.21 -17.14
CA VAL A 206 -16.68 -7.76 -16.09
C VAL A 206 -17.45 -6.86 -15.15
N CYS A 207 -17.70 -7.34 -13.93
CA CYS A 207 -18.24 -6.53 -12.85
C CYS A 207 -17.08 -6.01 -12.00
N VAL A 208 -16.94 -4.69 -11.92
CA VAL A 208 -15.91 -4.01 -11.15
C VAL A 208 -16.55 -3.34 -9.94
N GLN A 209 -15.95 -3.54 -8.77
CA GLN A 209 -16.29 -2.83 -7.55
C GLN A 209 -15.08 -2.03 -7.10
N HIS A 210 -15.16 -0.70 -7.16
CA HIS A 210 -14.09 0.14 -6.65
C HIS A 210 -14.03 0.09 -5.12
N TYR A 211 -12.83 0.03 -4.55
CA TYR A 211 -12.67 0.11 -3.09
C TYR A 211 -12.55 1.56 -2.65
N GLU A 212 -13.63 2.08 -2.08
CA GLU A 212 -13.65 3.39 -1.41
C GLU A 212 -12.86 3.39 -0.10
N TYR A 213 -12.42 4.57 0.32
CA TYR A 213 -11.85 4.79 1.64
C TYR A 213 -12.98 4.99 2.65
N HIS A 214 -13.12 4.07 3.61
CA HIS A 214 -14.18 4.11 4.63
C HIS A 214 -15.62 4.26 4.07
N PRO A 215 -16.10 3.32 3.22
CA PRO A 215 -17.49 3.38 2.74
C PRO A 215 -18.48 3.32 3.92
N ILE A 216 -19.65 3.93 3.83
CA ILE A 216 -20.70 3.79 4.87
C ILE A 216 -21.44 2.44 4.73
N GLY A 217 -21.36 1.80 3.56
CA GLY A 217 -22.02 0.53 3.26
C GLY A 217 -21.24 -0.35 2.30
N GLU A 218 -21.90 -0.92 1.29
CA GLU A 218 -21.22 -1.61 0.20
C GLU A 218 -20.32 -0.61 -0.55
N ALA A 219 -19.07 -0.98 -0.81
CA ALA A 219 -18.15 -0.10 -1.52
C ALA A 219 -18.69 0.18 -2.93
N ALA A 220 -18.68 1.46 -3.31
CA ALA A 220 -19.12 1.95 -4.60
C ALA A 220 -17.96 2.70 -5.30
N PRO A 221 -18.13 3.15 -6.56
CA PRO A 221 -19.11 2.66 -7.52
C PRO A 221 -18.88 1.18 -7.88
N VAL A 222 -19.99 0.52 -8.18
CA VAL A 222 -20.05 -0.80 -8.83
C VAL A 222 -20.53 -0.59 -10.26
N PHE A 223 -19.84 -1.14 -11.24
CA PHE A 223 -20.25 -1.06 -12.63
C PHE A 223 -20.00 -2.37 -13.37
N VAL A 224 -20.75 -2.55 -14.46
CA VAL A 224 -20.74 -3.76 -15.28
C VAL A 224 -20.36 -3.38 -16.68
N LEU A 225 -19.39 -4.09 -17.23
CA LEU A 225 -18.95 -3.92 -18.60
C LEU A 225 -19.18 -5.24 -19.35
N GLU A 226 -19.75 -5.10 -20.53
CA GLU A 226 -19.93 -6.16 -21.54
C GLU A 226 -19.10 -5.81 -22.79
N PRO A 227 -18.87 -6.73 -23.75
CA PRO A 227 -18.06 -6.47 -24.93
C PRO A 227 -18.44 -5.21 -25.73
N GLU A 228 -19.73 -4.83 -25.73
CA GLU A 228 -20.22 -3.60 -26.36
C GLU A 228 -19.68 -2.30 -25.73
N HIS A 229 -19.24 -2.38 -24.47
CA HIS A 229 -18.64 -1.27 -23.72
C HIS A 229 -17.13 -1.11 -23.98
N ALA A 230 -16.64 -1.60 -25.11
CA ALA A 230 -15.26 -1.34 -25.54
C ALA A 230 -15.00 0.18 -25.61
N PRO A 231 -13.81 0.67 -25.22
CA PRO A 231 -12.60 -0.07 -24.87
C PRO A 231 -12.50 -0.52 -23.40
N TRP A 232 -13.35 0.00 -22.51
CA TRP A 232 -13.23 -0.18 -21.06
C TRP A 232 -13.36 -1.63 -20.63
N TYR A 233 -14.24 -2.39 -21.28
CA TYR A 233 -14.34 -3.84 -21.07
C TYR A 233 -12.98 -4.54 -21.16
N ARG A 234 -12.23 -4.28 -22.25
CA ARG A 234 -10.91 -4.89 -22.47
C ARG A 234 -9.88 -4.41 -21.46
N HIS A 235 -9.95 -3.13 -21.08
CA HIS A 235 -9.03 -2.56 -20.09
C HIS A 235 -9.13 -3.28 -18.74
N PHE A 236 -10.34 -3.37 -18.18
CA PHE A 236 -10.57 -3.99 -16.88
C PHE A 236 -10.43 -5.51 -16.90
N ALA A 237 -10.80 -6.19 -18.01
CA ALA A 237 -10.49 -7.61 -18.18
C ALA A 237 -8.97 -7.86 -18.14
N ALA A 238 -8.19 -7.06 -18.87
CA ALA A 238 -6.73 -7.17 -18.88
C ALA A 238 -6.10 -6.79 -17.53
N GLU A 239 -6.68 -5.85 -16.80
CA GLU A 239 -6.24 -5.52 -15.44
C GLU A 239 -6.45 -6.68 -14.47
N ALA A 240 -7.63 -7.31 -14.50
CA ALA A 240 -7.90 -8.51 -13.70
C ALA A 240 -6.91 -9.64 -14.00
N GLU A 241 -6.58 -9.86 -15.28
CA GLU A 241 -5.56 -10.85 -15.66
C GLU A 241 -4.15 -10.49 -15.18
N ARG A 242 -3.74 -9.22 -15.25
CA ARG A 242 -2.45 -8.78 -14.69
C ARG A 242 -2.38 -8.99 -13.18
N LEU A 243 -3.47 -8.72 -12.45
CA LEU A 243 -3.56 -9.00 -11.02
C LEU A 243 -3.45 -10.50 -10.74
N TRP A 244 -4.14 -11.33 -11.53
CA TRP A 244 -4.04 -12.79 -11.45
C TRP A 244 -2.60 -13.28 -11.66
N GLU A 245 -1.92 -12.79 -12.70
CA GLU A 245 -0.54 -13.19 -12.99
C GLU A 245 0.48 -12.73 -11.95
N ALA A 246 0.24 -11.59 -11.29
CA ALA A 246 1.06 -11.15 -10.17
C ALA A 246 0.82 -11.95 -8.87
N GLY A 247 -0.29 -12.69 -8.79
CA GLY A 247 -0.63 -13.51 -7.63
C GLY A 247 0.29 -14.72 -7.46
N THR A 248 0.46 -15.16 -6.21
CA THR A 248 1.24 -16.38 -5.89
C THR A 248 0.30 -17.56 -5.64
N PRO A 249 0.57 -18.76 -6.20
CA PRO A 249 -0.25 -19.95 -5.96
C PRO A 249 -0.46 -20.27 -4.48
N TRP A 250 -1.66 -20.76 -4.14
CA TRP A 250 -2.02 -21.23 -2.80
C TRP A 250 -2.32 -22.74 -2.79
N PRO A 251 -1.83 -23.51 -1.79
CA PRO A 251 -1.04 -23.09 -0.63
C PRO A 251 0.38 -22.66 -1.00
N LEU A 252 0.98 -21.81 -0.16
CA LEU A 252 2.36 -21.36 -0.33
C LEU A 252 3.33 -22.52 -0.13
N SER A 253 4.36 -22.58 -0.95
CA SER A 253 5.49 -23.49 -0.71
C SER A 253 6.24 -23.10 0.56
N PRO A 254 6.95 -24.03 1.23
CA PRO A 254 7.75 -23.71 2.41
C PRO A 254 8.75 -22.56 2.16
N ALA A 255 9.36 -22.50 0.97
CA ALA A 255 10.25 -21.40 0.60
C ALA A 255 9.51 -20.05 0.53
N GLN A 256 8.31 -20.02 -0.07
CA GLN A 256 7.49 -18.82 -0.13
C GLN A 256 7.01 -18.37 1.25
N GLN A 257 6.65 -19.31 2.13
CA GLN A 257 6.31 -19.01 3.52
C GLN A 257 7.50 -18.36 4.23
N LEU A 258 8.71 -18.93 4.11
CA LEU A 258 9.92 -18.38 4.72
C LEU A 258 10.31 -17.00 4.18
N THR A 259 10.11 -16.73 2.89
CA THR A 259 10.35 -15.40 2.31
C THR A 259 9.35 -14.36 2.84
N ARG A 260 8.14 -14.79 3.21
CA ARG A 260 7.06 -13.91 3.69
C ARG A 260 7.05 -13.71 5.20
N THR A 261 7.58 -14.66 5.96
CA THR A 261 7.80 -14.47 7.39
C THR A 261 8.72 -13.28 7.60
N ARG A 262 8.19 -12.21 8.21
CA ARG A 262 8.99 -11.02 8.56
C ARG A 262 10.18 -11.45 9.39
N ARG A 263 11.37 -11.26 8.84
CA ARG A 263 12.61 -11.29 9.61
C ARG A 263 12.70 -9.96 10.36
N PRO A 264 13.20 -9.95 11.61
CA PRO A 264 13.63 -8.69 12.22
C PRO A 264 14.54 -7.96 11.22
N ALA A 265 14.23 -6.70 10.94
CA ALA A 265 15.09 -5.88 10.12
C ALA A 265 16.32 -5.54 10.98
N PHE A 266 17.39 -6.30 10.78
CA PHE A 266 18.67 -5.99 11.39
C PHE A 266 19.33 -4.84 10.61
N SER A 267 19.89 -3.88 11.33
CA SER A 267 20.67 -2.77 10.78
C SER A 267 22.09 -2.78 11.35
N GLU A 268 23.01 -2.07 10.68
CA GLU A 268 24.38 -1.87 11.17
C GLU A 268 24.48 -0.69 12.16
N SER A 269 23.51 0.22 12.11
CA SER A 269 23.38 1.37 13.00
C SER A 269 21.92 1.55 13.43
N PHE A 270 21.72 2.10 14.62
CA PHE A 270 20.39 2.61 14.99
C PHE A 270 20.10 3.87 14.16
N GLY A 271 18.87 4.01 13.67
CA GLY A 271 18.45 5.17 12.89
C GLY A 271 18.09 6.38 13.78
N PRO A 272 17.56 7.47 13.17
CA PRO A 272 17.18 8.69 13.88
C PRO A 272 16.08 8.47 14.95
N GLU A 273 15.40 7.32 14.92
CA GLU A 273 14.47 6.90 15.96
C GLU A 273 15.13 6.76 17.35
N LEU A 274 16.41 6.37 17.43
CA LEU A 274 17.12 6.29 18.70
C LEU A 274 17.30 7.68 19.31
N ASP A 275 17.72 8.65 18.49
CA ASP A 275 17.91 10.02 18.94
C ASP A 275 16.61 10.62 19.47
N ARG A 276 15.49 10.38 18.77
CA ARG A 276 14.18 10.83 19.20
C ARG A 276 13.72 10.15 20.48
N ALA A 277 13.94 8.84 20.62
CA ALA A 277 13.57 8.12 21.84
C ALA A 277 14.37 8.64 23.05
N ILE A 278 15.68 8.82 22.90
CA ILE A 278 16.55 9.37 23.96
C ILE A 278 16.13 10.79 24.35
N GLU A 279 15.87 11.66 23.36
CA GLU A 279 15.54 13.08 23.62
C GLU A 279 14.23 13.30 24.36
N ASN A 280 13.31 12.33 24.28
CA ASN A 280 11.98 12.44 24.88
C ASN A 280 11.78 11.48 26.06
N ALA A 281 12.82 10.74 26.46
CA ALA A 281 12.72 9.74 27.51
C ALA A 281 12.59 10.38 28.91
N ALA A 282 11.63 9.90 29.67
CA ALA A 282 11.54 10.09 31.12
C ALA A 282 12.49 9.15 31.87
N ASP A 283 12.71 7.94 31.34
CA ASP A 283 13.70 6.99 31.85
C ASP A 283 14.53 6.32 30.75
N LEU A 284 15.80 6.08 31.04
CA LEU A 284 16.73 5.34 30.19
C LEU A 284 17.42 4.23 30.98
N THR A 285 17.34 2.99 30.47
CA THR A 285 18.14 1.85 30.94
C THR A 285 19.09 1.42 29.83
N ILE A 286 20.39 1.53 30.09
CA ILE A 286 21.46 1.25 29.12
C ILE A 286 22.33 0.10 29.64
N THR A 287 22.33 -1.03 28.95
CA THR A 287 23.17 -2.19 29.25
C THR A 287 24.20 -2.43 28.15
N GLY A 288 25.39 -2.90 28.47
CA GLY A 288 26.37 -3.34 27.48
C GLY A 288 27.77 -3.51 28.06
N THR A 289 28.72 -3.96 27.23
CA THR A 289 30.08 -4.25 27.72
C THR A 289 30.77 -3.01 28.29
N ALA A 290 30.92 -1.95 27.47
CA ALA A 290 31.58 -0.72 27.88
C ALA A 290 30.80 0.55 27.53
N ARG A 291 30.01 0.55 26.44
CA ARG A 291 29.21 1.70 25.98
C ARG A 291 29.96 3.03 25.79
N ASN A 292 31.29 3.00 25.70
CA ASN A 292 32.13 4.18 25.51
C ASN A 292 31.73 5.04 24.31
N ALA A 293 31.57 4.44 23.12
CA ALA A 293 31.19 5.17 21.92
C ALA A 293 29.80 5.82 22.05
N PHE A 294 28.85 5.15 22.71
CA PHE A 294 27.52 5.68 22.96
C PHE A 294 27.59 6.92 23.87
N VAL A 295 28.30 6.83 25.00
CA VAL A 295 28.43 7.94 25.96
C VAL A 295 29.15 9.12 25.31
N ASN A 296 30.26 8.90 24.62
CA ASN A 296 30.99 9.96 23.92
C ASN A 296 30.12 10.70 22.89
N ASN A 297 29.38 9.95 22.06
CA ASN A 297 28.55 10.54 21.01
C ASN A 297 27.31 11.25 21.56
N ASN A 298 26.87 10.91 22.78
CA ASN A 298 25.65 11.44 23.39
C ASN A 298 25.91 12.27 24.65
N TYR A 299 27.16 12.63 24.97
CA TYR A 299 27.52 13.23 26.26
C TYR A 299 26.67 14.46 26.60
N THR A 300 26.66 15.47 25.72
CA THR A 300 25.87 16.70 25.89
C THR A 300 24.35 16.42 25.95
N LYS A 301 23.89 15.37 25.26
CA LYS A 301 22.47 14.96 25.28
C LYS A 301 22.11 14.35 26.63
N LEU A 302 22.93 13.43 27.14
CA LEU A 302 22.76 12.82 28.46
C LEU A 302 22.83 13.87 29.57
N GLU A 303 23.77 14.82 29.49
CA GLU A 303 23.89 15.93 30.43
C GLU A 303 22.60 16.78 30.49
N ARG A 304 22.06 17.14 29.32
CA ARG A 304 20.81 17.90 29.22
C ARG A 304 19.62 17.13 29.79
N LEU A 305 19.52 15.82 29.53
CA LEU A 305 18.45 14.97 30.05
C LEU A 305 18.51 14.86 31.58
N LEU A 306 19.70 14.65 32.14
CA LEU A 306 19.90 14.61 33.59
C LEU A 306 19.50 15.94 34.25
N LYS A 307 19.89 17.09 33.66
CA LYS A 307 19.47 18.42 34.11
C LYS A 307 17.95 18.64 34.00
N ALA A 308 17.28 17.95 33.08
CA ALA A 308 15.83 17.97 32.93
C ALA A 308 15.10 16.99 33.87
N GLY A 309 15.81 16.20 34.68
CA GLY A 309 15.24 15.25 35.63
C GLY A 309 14.98 13.84 35.06
N THR A 310 15.48 13.52 33.86
CA THR A 310 15.41 12.15 33.32
C THR A 310 16.23 11.20 34.17
N ALA A 311 15.66 10.05 34.53
CA ALA A 311 16.37 9.00 35.29
C ALA A 311 17.19 8.10 34.33
N ILE A 312 18.50 8.04 34.52
CA ILE A 312 19.41 7.28 33.65
C ILE A 312 20.13 6.18 34.45
N ARG A 313 19.99 4.94 33.98
CA ARG A 313 20.58 3.74 34.56
C ARG A 313 21.58 3.12 33.58
N PHE A 314 22.78 2.81 34.06
CA PHE A 314 23.77 2.04 33.30
C PHE A 314 24.08 0.71 33.99
N VAL A 315 24.12 -0.37 33.20
CA VAL A 315 24.69 -1.66 33.58
C VAL A 315 25.86 -1.97 32.67
N LEU A 316 27.07 -1.98 33.22
CA LEU A 316 28.30 -2.30 32.49
C LEU A 316 28.92 -3.61 33.00
N ILE A 317 29.77 -4.24 32.20
CA ILE A 317 30.57 -5.36 32.71
C ILE A 317 31.58 -4.81 33.72
N ASP A 318 31.72 -5.48 34.85
CA ASP A 318 32.75 -5.18 35.85
C ASP A 318 34.15 -5.36 35.21
N PRO A 319 34.99 -4.31 35.13
CA PRO A 319 36.30 -4.40 34.51
C PRO A 319 37.26 -5.33 35.26
N ASP A 320 37.01 -5.61 36.53
CA ASP A 320 37.87 -6.47 37.35
C ASP A 320 37.36 -7.93 37.38
N SER A 321 36.19 -8.20 36.79
CA SER A 321 35.65 -9.56 36.64
C SER A 321 36.27 -10.33 35.48
N THR A 322 36.16 -11.67 35.52
CA THR A 322 36.56 -12.56 34.42
C THR A 322 35.62 -12.46 33.20
N ALA A 323 34.41 -11.89 33.36
CA ALA A 323 33.48 -11.68 32.26
C ALA A 323 34.03 -10.72 31.19
N ILE A 324 34.94 -9.82 31.56
CA ILE A 324 35.59 -8.92 30.60
C ILE A 324 36.48 -9.68 29.61
N ASP A 325 37.09 -10.79 30.03
CA ASP A 325 37.92 -11.63 29.16
C ASP A 325 37.02 -12.34 28.12
N ALA A 326 35.86 -12.85 28.57
CA ALA A 326 34.85 -13.40 27.68
C ALA A 326 34.33 -12.34 26.69
N ALA A 327 34.00 -11.14 27.17
CA ALA A 327 33.55 -10.05 26.31
C ALA A 327 34.61 -9.62 25.29
N ALA A 328 35.88 -9.51 25.70
CA ALA A 328 37.00 -9.20 24.82
C ALA A 328 37.18 -10.28 23.74
N SER A 329 37.05 -11.56 24.10
CA SER A 329 37.22 -12.67 23.16
C SER A 329 36.13 -12.76 22.07
N ARG A 330 34.96 -12.14 22.29
CA ARG A 330 33.85 -12.09 21.32
C ARG A 330 34.08 -11.05 20.23
N TYR A 331 34.75 -9.94 20.52
CA TYR A 331 34.93 -8.88 19.53
C TYR A 331 35.78 -9.33 18.34
N TYR A 332 35.32 -9.01 17.12
CA TYR A 332 36.03 -9.34 15.87
C TYR A 332 37.34 -8.59 15.69
N ALA A 333 37.36 -7.28 16.02
CA ALA A 333 38.62 -6.56 16.13
C ALA A 333 39.35 -7.10 17.36
N GLU A 334 40.56 -7.64 17.19
CA GLU A 334 41.39 -8.16 18.28
C GLU A 334 41.48 -7.11 19.39
N ARG A 335 40.66 -7.31 20.43
CA ARG A 335 40.62 -6.45 21.60
C ARG A 335 41.26 -7.24 22.72
N SER A 336 42.42 -6.79 23.15
CA SER A 336 43.01 -7.34 24.38
C SER A 336 42.02 -7.12 25.53
N PRO A 337 41.93 -8.06 26.49
CA PRO A 337 41.13 -7.85 27.68
C PRO A 337 41.50 -6.56 28.42
N ALA A 338 42.79 -6.19 28.47
CA ALA A 338 43.24 -4.91 29.02
C ALA A 338 42.60 -3.70 28.32
N GLY A 339 42.51 -3.70 26.98
CA GLY A 339 41.84 -2.64 26.25
C GLY A 339 40.32 -2.61 26.47
N ALA A 340 39.69 -3.76 26.71
CA ALA A 340 38.28 -3.81 27.11
C ALA A 340 38.06 -3.22 28.51
N ARG A 341 38.90 -3.58 29.49
CA ARG A 341 38.89 -3.01 30.85
C ARG A 341 39.04 -1.49 30.82
N GLU A 342 40.01 -0.98 30.05
CA GLU A 342 40.25 0.46 29.99
C GLU A 342 39.07 1.23 29.39
N ARG A 343 38.38 0.67 28.39
CA ARG A 343 37.16 1.30 27.85
C ARG A 343 36.02 1.36 28.86
N VAL A 344 35.86 0.32 29.69
CA VAL A 344 34.87 0.34 30.77
C VAL A 344 35.23 1.42 31.78
N ARG A 345 36.48 1.43 32.26
CA ARG A 345 36.97 2.45 33.23
C ARG A 345 36.87 3.87 32.69
N HIS A 346 37.20 4.08 31.42
CA HIS A 346 37.01 5.38 30.77
C HIS A 346 35.53 5.79 30.72
N THR A 347 34.62 4.85 30.44
CA THR A 347 33.18 5.15 30.49
C THR A 347 32.71 5.47 31.91
N LEU A 348 33.18 4.74 32.92
CA LEU A 348 32.90 5.04 34.33
C LEU A 348 33.36 6.45 34.73
N ARG A 349 34.55 6.90 34.27
CA ARG A 349 35.03 8.28 34.48
C ARG A 349 34.08 9.32 33.87
N LEU A 350 33.69 9.14 32.61
CA LEU A 350 32.75 10.04 31.93
C LEU A 350 31.37 10.10 32.63
N LEU A 351 30.89 8.96 33.14
CA LEU A 351 29.64 8.91 33.89
C LEU A 351 29.77 9.59 35.26
N ALA A 352 30.92 9.49 35.94
CA ALA A 352 31.20 10.22 37.17
C ALA A 352 31.26 11.73 36.93
N GLU A 353 31.90 12.17 35.85
CA GLU A 353 31.91 13.58 35.41
C GLU A 353 30.48 14.08 35.14
N LEU A 354 29.66 13.31 34.40
CA LEU A 354 28.24 13.66 34.16
C LEU A 354 27.45 13.75 35.46
N LYS A 355 27.65 12.82 36.40
CA LYS A 355 26.98 12.85 37.71
C LYS A 355 27.35 14.11 38.49
N SER A 356 28.64 14.44 38.55
CA SER A 356 29.16 15.64 39.23
C SER A 356 28.66 16.94 38.60
N ALA A 357 28.62 17.02 37.26
CA ALA A 357 28.21 18.22 36.54
C ALA A 357 26.71 18.52 36.57
N THR A 358 25.87 17.52 36.83
CA THR A 358 24.41 17.65 36.72
C THR A 358 23.67 17.48 38.04
N ASP A 359 24.25 16.77 39.01
CA ASP A 359 23.57 16.24 40.21
C ASP A 359 22.27 15.46 39.89
N GLY A 360 22.09 15.04 38.63
CA GLY A 360 20.87 14.36 38.16
C GLY A 360 20.80 12.90 38.60
N ASP A 361 19.67 12.23 38.34
CA ASP A 361 19.46 10.82 38.65
C ASP A 361 20.22 9.90 37.66
N LEU A 362 21.53 9.83 37.83
CA LEU A 362 22.42 8.89 37.14
C LEU A 362 22.90 7.81 38.12
N THR A 363 22.58 6.56 37.83
CA THR A 363 23.02 5.41 38.64
C THR A 363 23.73 4.37 37.76
N VAL A 364 24.85 3.85 38.25
CA VAL A 364 25.65 2.81 37.56
C VAL A 364 25.73 1.56 38.41
N ARG A 365 25.59 0.40 37.76
CA ARG A 365 25.87 -0.91 38.34
C ARG A 365 26.77 -1.73 37.45
N LEU A 366 27.52 -2.64 38.05
CA LEU A 366 28.48 -3.52 37.38
C LEU A 366 28.06 -4.98 37.50
N VAL A 367 28.17 -5.73 36.40
CA VAL A 367 27.90 -7.18 36.36
C VAL A 367 29.17 -7.98 36.13
N ALA A 368 29.34 -9.07 36.88
CA ALA A 368 30.41 -10.03 36.69
C ALA A 368 30.02 -11.17 35.71
N HIS A 369 29.03 -10.93 34.85
CA HIS A 369 28.53 -11.88 33.86
C HIS A 369 28.65 -11.31 32.43
N PRO A 370 28.98 -12.14 31.42
CA PRO A 370 29.02 -11.68 30.04
C PRO A 370 27.65 -11.18 29.57
N ILE A 371 27.63 -10.02 28.93
CA ILE A 371 26.44 -9.48 28.28
C ILE A 371 26.47 -9.90 26.82
N ALA A 372 25.47 -10.65 26.36
CA ALA A 372 25.37 -11.11 24.96
C ALA A 372 24.69 -10.08 24.04
N VAL A 373 23.75 -9.31 24.59
CA VAL A 373 23.01 -8.24 23.91
C VAL A 373 23.09 -6.98 24.74
N GLY A 374 23.58 -5.90 24.16
CA GLY A 374 23.46 -4.60 24.76
C GLY A 374 22.10 -3.99 24.45
N VAL A 375 21.42 -3.43 25.44
CA VAL A 375 20.13 -2.76 25.29
C VAL A 375 20.23 -1.28 25.61
N ILE A 376 19.50 -0.44 24.88
CA ILE A 376 19.08 0.90 25.31
C ILE A 376 17.55 0.86 25.34
N ALA A 377 16.96 0.91 26.52
CA ALA A 377 15.52 0.92 26.72
C ALA A 377 15.09 2.31 27.15
N ALA A 378 14.24 2.95 26.34
CA ALA A 378 13.66 4.25 26.63
C ALA A 378 12.20 4.07 27.06
N ASP A 379 11.82 4.72 28.15
CA ASP A 379 10.47 4.69 28.71
C ASP A 379 9.92 3.27 28.89
N SER A 380 10.80 2.38 29.39
CA SER A 380 10.55 0.94 29.41
C SER A 380 9.74 0.49 30.62
N ARG A 381 9.64 1.37 31.63
CA ARG A 381 8.83 1.09 32.82
C ARG A 381 7.33 1.20 32.49
N PRO A 382 6.47 0.34 33.07
CA PRO A 382 5.04 0.33 32.76
C PRO A 382 4.32 1.65 33.02
N ASP A 383 4.81 2.44 33.98
CA ASP A 383 4.28 3.75 34.37
C ASP A 383 4.68 4.89 33.41
N HIS A 384 5.74 4.69 32.62
CA HIS A 384 6.28 5.69 31.69
C HIS A 384 6.11 5.33 30.22
N ALA A 385 5.50 4.19 29.88
CA ALA A 385 5.39 3.67 28.51
C ALA A 385 4.61 4.62 27.56
N GLY A 386 5.32 5.58 26.97
CA GLY A 386 4.81 6.52 25.98
C GLY A 386 4.83 5.97 24.55
N PRO A 387 4.35 6.75 23.56
CA PRO A 387 4.37 6.36 22.15
C PRO A 387 5.78 6.21 21.56
N LEU A 388 6.80 6.73 22.26
CA LEU A 388 8.21 6.62 21.88
C LEU A 388 8.96 5.54 22.68
N ALA A 389 8.27 4.81 23.57
CA ALA A 389 8.88 3.71 24.30
C ALA A 389 9.43 2.68 23.31
N ALA A 390 10.69 2.30 23.49
CA ALA A 390 11.39 1.41 22.58
C ALA A 390 12.58 0.73 23.24
N VAL A 391 12.90 -0.46 22.74
CA VAL A 391 14.14 -1.19 23.02
C VAL A 391 15.00 -1.18 21.77
N PHE A 392 16.20 -0.63 21.90
CA PHE A 392 17.25 -0.66 20.90
C PHE A 392 18.27 -1.71 21.32
N ALA A 393 18.26 -2.85 20.64
CA ALA A 393 19.09 -3.99 20.98
C ALA A 393 20.24 -4.14 19.99
N GLU A 394 21.43 -4.43 20.51
CA GLU A 394 22.66 -4.65 19.77
C GLU A 394 23.24 -6.00 20.17
N TYR A 395 23.34 -6.94 19.24
CA TYR A 395 23.88 -8.28 19.52
C TYR A 395 25.40 -8.31 19.34
N TYR A 396 26.11 -8.79 20.36
CA TYR A 396 27.56 -8.95 20.29
C TYR A 396 27.90 -10.30 19.67
N THR A 397 28.18 -10.28 18.37
CA THR A 397 28.55 -11.48 17.60
C THR A 397 29.87 -12.08 18.12
N TYR A 398 30.04 -13.40 17.96
CA TYR A 398 31.31 -14.06 18.29
C TYR A 398 32.22 -14.03 17.06
N ARG A 399 33.32 -13.26 17.12
CA ARG A 399 34.35 -13.17 16.09
C ARG A 399 33.80 -12.94 14.68
N SER A 400 32.73 -12.15 14.57
CA SER A 400 32.15 -11.74 13.29
C SER A 400 32.14 -10.22 13.17
N ALA A 401 32.36 -9.72 11.96
CA ALA A 401 32.29 -8.29 11.71
C ALA A 401 30.84 -7.82 11.88
N GLY A 402 30.68 -6.68 12.56
CA GLY A 402 29.38 -6.05 12.78
C GLY A 402 28.67 -6.48 14.06
N GLU A 403 27.76 -5.61 14.48
CA GLU A 403 26.91 -5.76 15.67
C GLU A 403 25.47 -5.55 15.17
N PRO A 404 24.74 -6.62 14.81
CA PRO A 404 23.41 -6.48 14.25
C PRO A 404 22.49 -5.83 15.28
N LYS A 405 21.83 -4.76 14.84
CA LYS A 405 20.96 -3.92 15.66
C LYS A 405 19.52 -4.10 15.23
N PHE A 406 18.60 -4.03 16.18
CA PHE A 406 17.17 -4.03 15.89
C PHE A 406 16.43 -3.21 16.93
N VAL A 407 15.22 -2.79 16.57
CA VAL A 407 14.35 -1.94 17.39
C VAL A 407 13.04 -2.66 17.65
N LEU A 408 12.61 -2.71 18.90
CA LEU A 408 11.31 -3.25 19.31
C LEU A 408 10.50 -2.16 20.01
N GLN A 409 9.24 -2.02 19.63
CA GLN A 409 8.26 -1.17 20.31
C GLN A 409 7.35 -2.01 21.21
N PRO A 410 6.66 -1.40 22.19
CA PRO A 410 5.61 -2.07 22.95
C PRO A 410 4.62 -2.79 22.03
N GLY A 411 4.37 -4.07 22.33
CA GLY A 411 3.50 -4.95 21.53
C GLY A 411 4.24 -5.77 20.47
N ALA A 412 5.48 -5.42 20.11
CA ALA A 412 6.29 -6.28 19.25
C ALA A 412 6.66 -7.59 19.98
N PRO A 413 6.65 -8.75 19.29
CA PRO A 413 7.14 -9.99 19.87
C PRO A 413 8.57 -9.84 20.39
N GLY A 414 8.81 -10.25 21.64
CA GLY A 414 10.12 -10.17 22.29
C GLY A 414 10.42 -8.84 23.00
N TYR A 415 9.63 -7.78 22.82
CA TYR A 415 9.86 -6.49 23.51
C TYR A 415 10.02 -6.67 25.02
N ARG A 416 9.07 -7.37 25.66
CA ARG A 416 9.12 -7.65 27.10
C ARG A 416 10.32 -8.49 27.49
N THR A 417 10.69 -9.49 26.70
CA THR A 417 11.85 -10.34 26.97
C THR A 417 13.14 -9.52 27.12
N PHE A 418 13.39 -8.55 26.24
CA PHE A 418 14.59 -7.70 26.33
C PHE A 418 14.52 -6.66 27.45
N VAL A 419 13.33 -6.13 27.76
CA VAL A 419 13.15 -5.25 28.94
C VAL A 419 13.39 -6.04 30.23
N ASP A 420 12.80 -7.22 30.35
CA ASP A 420 12.91 -8.08 31.52
C ASP A 420 14.36 -8.58 31.72
N GLU A 421 15.09 -8.87 30.63
CA GLU A 421 16.52 -9.19 30.68
C GLU A 421 17.34 -8.00 31.19
N ALA A 422 17.08 -6.78 30.70
CA ALA A 422 17.76 -5.57 31.17
C ALA A 422 17.50 -5.29 32.66
N GLU A 423 16.26 -5.48 33.11
CA GLU A 423 15.89 -5.35 34.53
C GLU A 423 16.49 -6.48 35.39
N ALA A 424 16.54 -7.72 34.88
CA ALA A 424 17.22 -8.82 35.55
C ALA A 424 18.72 -8.53 35.71
N LEU A 425 19.38 -8.01 34.67
CA LEU A 425 20.78 -7.56 34.75
C LEU A 425 20.93 -6.46 35.81
N TRP A 426 20.06 -5.44 35.79
CA TRP A 426 20.08 -4.35 36.77
C TRP A 426 19.98 -4.85 38.21
N ASN A 427 19.01 -5.74 38.48
CA ASN A 427 18.73 -6.24 39.82
C ASN A 427 19.83 -7.14 40.38
N ASN A 428 20.57 -7.86 39.51
CA ASN A 428 21.67 -8.73 39.90
C ASN A 428 23.05 -8.03 39.85
N ALA A 429 23.12 -6.78 39.41
CA ALA A 429 24.36 -6.01 39.32
C ALA A 429 24.75 -5.36 40.65
N THR A 430 26.05 -5.23 40.89
CA THR A 430 26.60 -4.56 42.07
C THR A 430 26.59 -3.04 41.88
N PRO A 431 26.08 -2.24 42.84
CA PRO A 431 26.17 -0.78 42.77
C PRO A 431 27.61 -0.28 42.61
N HIS A 432 27.82 0.71 41.75
CA HIS A 432 29.10 1.39 41.60
C HIS A 432 28.98 2.85 42.06
N ASP A 433 29.81 3.24 43.01
CA ASP A 433 29.83 4.61 43.53
C ASP A 433 30.59 5.53 42.57
N LEU A 434 29.87 6.49 41.98
CA LEU A 434 30.43 7.51 41.10
C LEU A 434 31.04 8.70 41.85
N THR A 435 30.84 8.81 43.17
CA THR A 435 31.31 9.95 43.98
C THR A 435 32.67 9.69 44.63
N GLY A 436 33.01 8.44 44.91
CA GLY A 436 34.25 8.04 45.60
C GLY A 436 35.49 7.97 44.71
N SER A 437 35.36 8.05 43.39
CA SER A 437 36.48 8.06 42.45
C SER A 437 37.06 9.46 42.31
N ALA A 438 37.74 9.95 43.35
CA ALA A 438 38.66 11.07 43.20
C ALA A 438 39.67 10.69 42.09
N LEU A 439 39.57 11.36 40.94
CA LEU A 439 40.48 11.16 39.82
C LEU A 439 41.89 11.43 40.34
N PRO A 440 42.83 10.47 40.30
CA PRO A 440 44.23 10.81 40.43
C PRO A 440 44.57 11.71 39.23
N ASP A 441 44.94 12.97 39.54
CA ASP A 441 45.38 13.98 38.57
C ASP A 441 46.47 13.47 37.61
#